data_AF-A0AAD6RZ42-F1
#
_entry.id   AF-A0AAD6RZ42-F1
#
_cell.length_a   1.000
_cell.length_b   1.000
_cell.length_c   1.000
_cell.angle_alpha   90.00
_cell.angle_beta   90.00
_cell.angle_gamma   90.00
#
_symmetry.space_group_name_H-M   'P 1'
#
loop_
_entity.id
_entity.type
_entity.pdbx_description
1 polymer ?
#
loop_
_entity_poly.entity_id
_entity_poly.type
_entity_poly.pdbx_seq_one_letter_code
_entity_poly.pdbx_strand_id
1 'polypeptide(L)'
;MVWNAAVTVFAACTFNFGPHALTVPHLNFGNLAWGWCVITALGRFNPNRGGHLILWDLKLVIRFPPGSTILIPSAIIRHSNVPIDANEFRCSFVQYTAGGLFRFIRNRFKTDHAFELTATKQEKWERAQESKTRWQEGVAMYSTIDSLRS
;
A
#
# COMPACT_ATOMS: atom_id res chain seq x y z
N MET A 1 11.86 -24.17 -2.82
CA MET A 1 11.96 -22.74 -2.45
C MET A 1 11.16 -22.54 -1.18
N VAL A 2 11.83 -22.43 -0.03
CA VAL A 2 11.18 -22.19 1.26
C VAL A 2 10.99 -20.69 1.40
N TRP A 3 9.75 -20.21 1.33
CA TRP A 3 9.42 -18.83 1.67
C TRP A 3 9.33 -18.74 3.19
N ASN A 4 10.38 -18.24 3.84
CA ASN A 4 10.26 -17.82 5.22
C ASN A 4 9.42 -16.54 5.25
N ALA A 5 8.11 -16.67 5.49
CA ALA A 5 7.21 -15.55 5.78
C ALA A 5 7.65 -14.73 7.03
N ALA A 6 8.68 -15.19 7.75
CA ALA A 6 9.19 -14.64 8.99
C ALA A 6 10.00 -13.33 8.88
N VAL A 7 10.18 -12.73 7.68
CA VAL A 7 11.05 -11.53 7.53
C VAL A 7 10.41 -10.44 6.66
N THR A 8 9.12 -10.15 6.86
CA THR A 8 8.50 -8.94 6.29
C THR A 8 8.11 -7.95 7.37
N VAL A 9 8.34 -6.66 7.13
CA VAL A 9 7.91 -5.56 8.01
C VAL A 9 6.44 -5.20 7.83
N PHE A 10 5.75 -5.83 6.86
CA PHE A 10 4.35 -5.61 6.56
C PHE A 10 3.46 -6.60 7.30
N ALA A 11 2.36 -6.13 7.87
CA ALA A 11 1.46 -6.97 8.67
C ALA A 11 0.56 -7.90 7.84
N ALA A 12 0.46 -7.67 6.53
CA ALA A 12 -0.37 -8.45 5.62
C ALA A 12 0.25 -8.57 4.23
N CYS A 13 -0.18 -9.59 3.50
CA CYS A 13 0.13 -9.77 2.08
C CYS A 13 -1.05 -10.34 1.31
N THR A 14 -1.03 -10.21 -0.02
CA THR A 14 -2.03 -10.73 -0.94
C THR A 14 -1.37 -11.27 -2.19
N PHE A 15 -1.81 -12.45 -2.63
CA PHE A 15 -1.49 -13.00 -3.94
C PHE A 15 -2.68 -12.79 -4.87
N ASN A 16 -2.50 -11.95 -5.89
CA ASN A 16 -3.47 -11.86 -6.98
C ASN A 16 -3.09 -12.91 -8.02
N PHE A 17 -3.85 -13.99 -8.06
CA PHE A 17 -3.63 -15.09 -9.00
C PHE A 17 -4.06 -14.71 -10.42
N GLY A 18 -3.38 -15.30 -11.40
CA GLY A 18 -3.60 -15.09 -12.82
C GLY A 18 -4.79 -15.90 -13.37
N PRO A 19 -4.88 -16.05 -14.70
CA PRO A 19 -3.84 -15.77 -15.69
C PRO A 19 -3.64 -14.28 -16.03
N HIS A 20 -4.64 -13.44 -15.77
CA HIS A 20 -4.62 -12.02 -16.15
C HIS A 20 -4.95 -11.14 -14.95
N ALA A 21 -4.15 -11.22 -13.87
CA ALA A 21 -4.36 -10.38 -12.69
C ALA A 21 -4.40 -8.91 -13.11
N LEU A 22 -5.59 -8.31 -13.05
CA LEU A 22 -5.90 -6.97 -13.55
C LEU A 22 -6.59 -6.17 -12.46
N THR A 23 -6.36 -4.85 -12.44
CA THR A 23 -7.11 -3.94 -11.56
C THR A 23 -7.67 -2.76 -12.34
N VAL A 24 -8.87 -2.32 -11.95
CA VAL A 24 -9.39 -1.01 -12.35
C VAL A 24 -8.77 0.08 -11.47
N PRO A 25 -8.82 1.37 -11.86
CA PRO A 25 -8.31 2.47 -11.03
C PRO A 25 -8.93 2.46 -9.63
N HIS A 26 -8.09 2.33 -8.60
CA HIS A 26 -8.54 2.27 -7.21
C HIS A 26 -7.52 2.86 -6.24
N LEU A 27 -7.95 2.98 -4.99
CA LEU A 27 -7.12 3.30 -3.83
C LEU A 27 -7.29 2.18 -2.80
N ASN A 28 -6.22 1.84 -2.11
CA ASN A 28 -6.26 0.92 -0.98
C ASN A 28 -6.53 1.71 0.31
N PHE A 29 -7.73 2.28 0.43
CA PHE A 29 -8.11 3.18 1.53
C PHE A 29 -7.93 2.59 2.95
N GLY A 30 -7.92 1.25 3.07
CA GLY A 30 -7.68 0.56 4.33
C GLY A 30 -6.21 0.56 4.78
N ASN A 31 -5.26 0.81 3.88
CA ASN A 31 -3.84 0.83 4.18
C ASN A 31 -3.45 2.09 4.95
N LEU A 32 -2.30 2.06 5.63
CA LEU A 32 -1.74 3.25 6.25
C LEU A 32 -1.51 4.33 5.20
N ALA A 33 -2.04 5.54 5.42
CA ALA A 33 -2.07 6.61 4.41
C ALA A 33 -0.67 6.97 3.88
N TRP A 34 0.30 7.14 4.77
CA TRP A 34 1.71 7.38 4.46
C TRP A 34 2.55 6.08 4.43
N GLY A 35 1.91 4.92 4.53
CA GLY A 35 2.60 3.63 4.50
C GLY A 35 2.94 3.19 3.08
N TRP A 36 4.02 2.41 2.95
CA TRP A 36 4.35 1.75 1.69
C TRP A 36 3.45 0.53 1.46
N CYS A 37 3.07 0.35 0.19
CA CYS A 37 2.54 -0.88 -0.34
C CYS A 37 3.55 -1.41 -1.36
N VAL A 38 4.03 -2.63 -1.13
CA VAL A 38 4.98 -3.30 -2.01
C VAL A 38 4.19 -4.10 -3.02
N ILE A 39 4.44 -3.89 -4.31
CA ILE A 39 3.84 -4.66 -5.39
C ILE A 39 4.97 -5.32 -6.16
N THR A 40 4.91 -6.63 -6.31
CA THR A 40 5.80 -7.41 -7.16
C THR A 40 5.00 -8.01 -8.30
N ALA A 41 5.35 -7.66 -9.55
CA ALA A 41 4.76 -8.31 -10.72
C ALA A 41 5.36 -9.70 -10.89
N LEU A 42 4.50 -10.70 -11.09
CA LEU A 42 4.90 -12.09 -11.30
C LEU A 42 4.35 -12.60 -12.63
N GLY A 43 4.95 -13.67 -13.15
CA GLY A 43 4.49 -14.35 -14.36
C GLY A 43 5.41 -14.16 -15.56
N ARG A 44 4.86 -14.32 -16.76
CA ARG A 44 5.55 -14.26 -18.04
C ARG A 44 4.70 -13.48 -19.02
N PHE A 45 5.05 -12.22 -19.22
CA PHE A 45 4.43 -11.31 -20.16
C PHE A 45 5.48 -10.32 -20.70
N ASN A 46 5.21 -9.71 -21.85
CA ASN A 46 6.05 -8.68 -22.45
C ASN A 46 5.72 -7.31 -21.84
N PRO A 47 6.58 -6.73 -20.99
CA PRO A 47 6.29 -5.48 -20.32
C PRO A 47 6.42 -4.26 -21.23
N ASN A 48 6.74 -4.43 -22.51
CA ASN A 48 6.66 -3.35 -23.50
C ASN A 48 5.29 -3.32 -24.21
N ARG A 49 4.46 -4.37 -24.06
CA ARG A 49 3.15 -4.51 -24.72
C ARG A 49 1.97 -4.43 -23.75
N GLY A 50 2.17 -4.73 -22.47
CA GLY A 50 1.10 -4.75 -21.48
C GLY A 50 1.62 -4.88 -20.04
N GLY A 51 0.70 -5.01 -19.08
CA GLY A 51 1.03 -5.19 -17.65
C GLY A 51 1.66 -3.96 -16.96
N HIS A 52 1.74 -2.82 -17.64
CA HIS A 52 2.17 -1.53 -17.09
C HIS A 52 1.38 -1.15 -15.84
N LEU A 53 2.03 -0.48 -14.89
CA LEU A 53 1.41 0.14 -13.73
C LEU A 53 1.08 1.60 -14.04
N ILE A 54 -0.14 2.03 -13.76
CA ILE A 54 -0.56 3.43 -13.91
C ILE A 54 -0.66 4.04 -12.51
N LEU A 55 0.00 5.19 -12.31
CA LEU A 55 -0.18 6.05 -11.14
C LEU A 55 -0.91 7.31 -11.61
N TRP A 56 -2.24 7.29 -11.47
CA TRP A 56 -3.15 8.24 -12.11
C TRP A 56 -2.91 9.67 -11.63
N ASP A 57 -2.80 9.87 -10.32
CA ASP A 57 -2.66 11.21 -9.72
C ASP A 57 -1.31 11.84 -10.04
N LEU A 58 -0.30 11.02 -10.35
CA LEU A 58 1.02 11.46 -10.79
C LEU A 58 1.14 11.61 -12.31
N LYS A 59 0.11 11.21 -13.08
CA LYS A 59 0.13 11.14 -14.55
C LYS A 59 1.29 10.30 -15.08
N LEU A 60 1.62 9.20 -14.40
CA LEU A 60 2.72 8.30 -14.77
C LEU A 60 2.19 6.95 -15.26
N VAL A 61 2.77 6.49 -16.36
CA VAL A 61 2.66 5.11 -16.85
C VAL A 61 4.03 4.47 -16.71
N ILE A 62 4.13 3.47 -15.85
CA ILE A 62 5.38 2.83 -15.49
C ILE A 62 5.46 1.47 -16.17
N ARG A 63 6.52 1.30 -16.96
CA ARG A 63 6.89 -0.02 -17.46
C ARG A 63 7.21 -0.94 -16.29
N PHE A 64 6.45 -2.02 -16.12
CA PHE A 64 6.51 -2.85 -14.91
C PHE A 64 6.79 -4.33 -15.24
N PRO A 65 8.07 -4.72 -15.43
CA PRO A 65 8.47 -6.08 -15.81
C PRO A 65 8.08 -7.18 -14.82
N PRO A 66 7.82 -8.41 -15.29
CA PRO A 66 7.77 -9.57 -14.38
C PRO A 66 9.06 -9.69 -13.58
N GLY A 67 8.95 -10.00 -12.29
CA GLY A 67 10.06 -10.06 -11.33
C GLY A 67 10.45 -8.71 -10.72
N SER A 68 9.92 -7.60 -11.22
CA SER A 68 10.18 -6.27 -10.64
C SER A 68 9.26 -5.96 -9.47
N THR A 69 9.75 -5.12 -8.56
CA THR A 69 9.05 -4.68 -7.35
C THR A 69 9.02 -3.15 -7.29
N ILE A 70 7.89 -2.58 -6.88
CA ILE A 70 7.72 -1.15 -6.65
C ILE A 70 7.05 -0.90 -5.30
N LEU A 71 7.43 0.19 -4.64
CA LEU A 71 6.82 0.67 -3.40
C LEU A 71 6.01 1.93 -3.73
N ILE A 72 4.71 1.91 -3.43
CA ILE A 72 3.83 3.06 -3.64
C ILE A 72 2.99 3.36 -2.39
N PRO A 73 2.60 4.61 -2.14
CA PRO A 73 1.66 4.95 -1.08
C PRO A 73 0.22 4.68 -1.57
N SER A 74 -0.13 3.39 -1.65
CA SER A 74 -1.34 2.91 -2.34
C SER A 74 -2.66 3.42 -1.76
N ALA A 75 -2.63 3.91 -0.52
CA ALA A 75 -3.79 4.48 0.16
C ALA A 75 -4.15 5.89 -0.33
N ILE A 76 -3.19 6.61 -0.93
CA ILE A 76 -3.36 8.01 -1.36
C ILE A 76 -3.04 8.24 -2.84
N ILE A 77 -2.38 7.30 -3.53
CA ILE A 77 -2.17 7.36 -4.98
C ILE A 77 -3.05 6.36 -5.69
N ARG A 78 -3.96 6.87 -6.53
CA ARG A 78 -4.85 6.06 -7.36
C ARG A 78 -4.01 5.31 -8.39
N HIS A 79 -4.19 4.00 -8.44
CA HIS A 79 -3.38 3.13 -9.29
C HIS A 79 -4.20 2.01 -9.91
N SER A 80 -3.69 1.49 -11.02
CA SER A 80 -4.19 0.31 -11.72
C SER A 80 -3.09 -0.34 -12.53
N ASN A 81 -3.35 -1.48 -13.13
CA ASN A 81 -2.50 -2.04 -14.17
C ASN A 81 -3.29 -2.24 -15.47
N VAL A 82 -2.58 -2.37 -16.58
CA VAL A 82 -3.21 -2.61 -17.90
C VAL A 82 -3.20 -4.10 -18.26
N PRO A 83 -4.11 -4.55 -19.14
CA PRO A 83 -4.10 -5.92 -19.64
C PRO A 83 -2.76 -6.34 -20.25
N ILE A 84 -2.52 -7.65 -20.25
CA ILE A 84 -1.46 -8.32 -21.00
C ILE A 84 -2.06 -9.02 -22.22
N ASP A 85 -1.24 -9.62 -23.08
CA ASP A 85 -1.72 -10.40 -24.22
C ASP A 85 -2.49 -11.67 -23.76
N ALA A 86 -3.42 -12.16 -24.58
CA ALA A 86 -4.29 -13.28 -24.23
C ALA A 86 -3.51 -14.58 -23.91
N ASN A 87 -2.36 -14.76 -24.57
CA ASN A 87 -1.49 -15.93 -24.40
C ASN A 87 -0.41 -15.74 -23.30
N GLU A 88 -0.43 -14.61 -22.59
CA GLU A 88 0.51 -14.29 -21.53
C GLU A 88 -0.06 -14.60 -20.14
N PHE A 89 0.81 -14.59 -19.12
CA PHE A 89 0.43 -14.90 -17.75
C PHE A 89 0.97 -13.86 -16.78
N ARG A 90 0.11 -13.31 -15.92
CA ARG A 90 0.47 -12.37 -14.87
C ARG A 90 -0.25 -12.68 -13.56
N CYS A 91 0.54 -12.72 -12.50
CA CYS A 91 0.11 -12.66 -11.11
C CYS A 91 0.73 -11.42 -10.46
N SER A 92 0.36 -11.12 -9.21
CA SER A 92 1.15 -10.20 -8.39
C SER A 92 1.18 -10.63 -6.94
N PHE A 93 2.29 -10.34 -6.27
CA PHE A 93 2.40 -10.43 -4.82
C PHE A 93 2.41 -9.01 -4.23
N VAL A 94 1.56 -8.75 -3.25
CA VAL A 94 1.38 -7.44 -2.64
C VAL A 94 1.61 -7.55 -1.14
N GLN A 95 2.34 -6.61 -0.54
CA GLN A 95 2.55 -6.53 0.91
C GLN A 95 2.19 -5.14 1.42
N TYR A 96 1.47 -5.07 2.53
CA TYR A 96 0.95 -3.81 3.08
C TYR A 96 0.62 -3.93 4.57
N THR A 97 0.42 -2.79 5.22
CA THR A 97 -0.07 -2.73 6.59
C THR A 97 -1.33 -1.86 6.64
N ALA A 98 -2.39 -2.40 7.23
CA ALA A 98 -3.65 -1.68 7.40
C ALA A 98 -3.49 -0.52 8.38
N GLY A 99 -4.00 0.67 8.02
CA GLY A 99 -3.99 1.85 8.88
C GLY A 99 -4.82 1.65 10.15
N GLY A 100 -5.81 0.75 10.12
CA GLY A 100 -6.62 0.37 11.26
C GLY A 100 -5.81 -0.24 12.42
N LEU A 101 -4.70 -0.94 12.14
CA LEU A 101 -3.84 -1.51 13.17
C LEU A 101 -3.17 -0.42 14.02
N PHE A 102 -2.70 0.66 13.39
CA PHE A 102 -2.12 1.80 14.09
C PHE A 102 -3.16 2.55 14.93
N ARG A 103 -4.38 2.71 14.40
CA ARG A 103 -5.49 3.29 15.17
C ARG A 103 -5.85 2.41 16.36
N PHE A 104 -5.89 1.10 16.19
CA PHE A 104 -6.18 0.15 17.26
C PHE A 104 -5.18 0.27 18.42
N ILE A 105 -3.87 0.36 18.12
CA ILE A 105 -2.83 0.57 19.14
C ILE A 105 -3.01 1.93 19.83
N ARG A 106 -3.20 3.01 19.08
CA ARG A 106 -3.44 4.36 19.64
C ARG A 106 -4.69 4.42 20.52
N ASN A 107 -5.73 3.69 20.15
CA ASN A 107 -6.96 3.55 20.91
C ASN A 107 -6.83 2.59 22.11
N ARG A 108 -5.60 2.20 22.50
CA ARG A 108 -5.31 1.26 23.60
C ARG A 108 -5.99 -0.09 23.38
N PHE A 109 -5.78 -0.66 22.20
CA PHE A 109 -6.32 -1.96 21.77
C PHE A 109 -7.84 -2.00 21.68
N LYS A 110 -8.44 -0.91 21.19
CA LYS A 110 -9.87 -0.79 20.93
C LYS A 110 -10.14 -0.41 19.47
N THR A 111 -11.23 -0.95 18.91
CA THR A 111 -11.75 -0.45 17.63
C THR A 111 -12.13 1.03 17.77
N ASP A 112 -12.21 1.75 16.65
CA ASP A 112 -12.64 3.15 16.67
C ASP A 112 -14.01 3.31 17.35
N HIS A 113 -14.94 2.38 17.08
CA HIS A 113 -16.25 2.34 17.72
C HIS A 113 -16.17 2.11 19.23
N ALA A 114 -15.41 1.11 19.69
CA ALA A 114 -15.27 0.83 21.12
C ALA A 114 -14.53 1.96 21.87
N PHE A 115 -13.56 2.61 21.24
CA PHE A 115 -12.93 3.81 21.78
C PHE A 115 -13.94 4.93 21.94
N GLU A 116 -14.72 5.25 20.91
CA GLU A 116 -15.71 6.34 20.99
C GLU A 116 -16.76 6.12 22.08
N LEU A 117 -17.16 4.88 22.35
CA LEU A 117 -18.12 4.58 23.41
C LEU A 117 -17.53 4.64 24.82
N THR A 118 -16.23 4.39 24.98
CA THR A 118 -15.61 4.20 26.31
C THR A 118 -14.60 5.26 26.71
N ALA A 119 -14.16 6.10 25.76
CA ALA A 119 -13.16 7.13 26.00
C ALA A 119 -13.73 8.31 26.81
N THR A 120 -12.92 8.78 27.74
CA THR A 120 -13.15 10.02 28.48
C THR A 120 -13.09 11.24 27.55
N LYS A 121 -13.65 12.37 27.99
CA LYS A 121 -13.55 13.65 27.24
C LYS A 121 -12.09 14.04 26.96
N GLN A 122 -11.20 13.78 27.92
CA GLN A 122 -9.78 14.06 27.79
C GLN A 122 -9.13 13.21 26.69
N GLU A 123 -9.37 11.89 26.68
CA GLU A 123 -8.82 11.00 25.65
C GLU A 123 -9.34 11.33 24.25
N LYS A 124 -10.61 11.73 24.13
CA LYS A 124 -11.16 12.21 22.85
C LYS A 124 -10.51 13.50 22.39
N TRP A 125 -10.24 14.42 23.32
CA TRP A 125 -9.55 15.68 23.03
C TRP A 125 -8.10 15.42 22.58
N GLU A 126 -7.37 14.54 23.26
CA GLU A 126 -6.01 14.12 22.89
C GLU A 126 -5.99 13.50 21.49
N ARG A 127 -6.87 12.53 21.22
CA ARG A 127 -7.02 11.91 19.89
C ARG A 127 -7.30 12.95 18.80
N ALA A 128 -8.12 13.96 19.10
CA ALA A 128 -8.42 15.03 18.17
C ALA A 128 -7.20 15.92 17.91
N GLN A 129 -6.36 16.23 18.92
CA GLN A 129 -5.12 16.98 18.72
C GLN A 129 -4.12 16.18 17.86
N GLU A 130 -3.89 14.90 18.18
CA GLU A 130 -3.01 14.03 17.38
C GLU A 130 -3.48 13.91 15.92
N SER A 131 -4.80 13.89 15.71
CA SER A 131 -5.36 13.78 14.35
C SER A 131 -5.03 14.99 13.48
N LYS A 132 -4.77 16.17 14.05
CA LYS A 132 -4.42 17.40 13.32
C LYS A 132 -3.01 17.34 12.74
N THR A 133 -2.06 16.75 13.45
CA THR A 133 -0.64 16.70 13.04
C THR A 133 -0.29 15.44 12.27
N ARG A 134 -1.10 14.37 12.43
CA ARG A 134 -0.86 13.03 11.87
C ARG A 134 -0.46 13.00 10.40
N TRP A 135 -1.09 13.82 9.55
CA TRP A 135 -0.77 13.85 8.13
C TRP A 135 0.66 14.37 7.91
N GLN A 136 1.01 15.49 8.54
CA GLN A 136 2.32 16.13 8.40
C GLN A 136 3.42 15.21 8.93
N GLU A 137 3.20 14.62 10.11
CA GLU A 137 4.12 13.62 10.69
C GLU A 137 4.28 12.40 9.79
N GLY A 138 3.17 11.89 9.23
CA GLY A 138 3.17 10.76 8.32
C GLY A 138 4.00 10.99 7.07
N VAL A 139 3.78 12.13 6.41
CA VAL A 139 4.52 12.52 5.20
C VAL A 139 6.00 12.77 5.50
N ALA A 140 6.33 13.34 6.67
CA ALA A 140 7.70 13.58 7.09
C ALA A 140 8.52 12.28 7.30
N MET A 141 7.87 11.12 7.37
CA MET A 141 8.57 9.83 7.44
C MET A 141 9.09 9.33 6.08
N TYR A 142 8.70 9.95 4.96
CA TYR A 142 9.29 9.61 3.68
C TYR A 142 10.72 10.12 3.56
N SER A 143 11.58 9.32 2.93
CA SER A 143 12.91 9.74 2.52
C SER A 143 12.83 10.94 1.57
N THR A 144 13.71 11.92 1.77
CA THR A 144 13.94 13.01 0.83
C THR A 144 15.05 12.64 -0.15
N ILE A 145 15.15 13.35 -1.28
CA ILE A 145 16.25 13.16 -2.24
C ILE A 145 17.61 13.31 -1.53
N ASP A 146 17.74 14.28 -0.63
CA ASP A 146 18.97 14.51 0.12
C ASP A 146 19.28 13.34 1.07
N SER A 147 18.27 12.77 1.73
CA SER A 147 18.46 11.58 2.59
C SER A 147 18.91 10.33 1.83
N LEU A 148 18.74 10.29 0.51
CA LEU A 148 19.09 9.15 -0.35
C LEU A 148 20.47 9.30 -1.02
N ARG A 149 21.10 10.48 -0.95
CA ARG A 149 22.37 10.80 -1.63
C ARG A 149 23.61 10.60 -0.76
N SER A 150 23.56 9.70 0.23
CA SER A 150 24.66 9.40 1.16
C SER A 150 25.99 9.14 0.48
#